data_AF-A9KR58-F1
#
_entry.id   AF-A9KR58-F1
#
_cell.length_a   1.000
_cell.length_b   1.000
_cell.length_c   1.000
_cell.angle_alpha   90.00
_cell.angle_beta   90.00
_cell.angle_gamma   90.00
#
_symmetry.space_group_name_H-M   'P 1'
#
loop_
_entity.id
_entity.type
_entity.pdbx_description
1 polymer ?
#
loop_
_entity_poly.entity_id
_entity_poly.type
_entity_poly.pdbx_seq_one_letter_code
_entity_poly.pdbx_strand_id
1 'polypeptide(L)'
;MIICFVVLYKSTELKSEANAKVQKKAELEQLISDENDRTKEIEERKLYPGTKKYIEDVARSQLGLVYPDEIIFEPEKENKK
;
A
#
# COMPACT_ATOMS: atom_id res chain seq x y z
N MET A 1 -45.11 -15.96 34.75
CA MET A 1 -44.35 -17.12 34.22
C MET A 1 -44.12 -17.06 32.70
N ILE A 2 -45.13 -16.79 31.87
CA ILE A 2 -45.01 -16.77 30.39
C ILE A 2 -44.01 -15.70 29.87
N ILE A 3 -43.97 -14.53 30.51
CA ILE A 3 -43.06 -13.42 30.14
C ILE A 3 -41.59 -13.84 30.27
N CYS A 4 -41.25 -14.66 31.27
CA CYS A 4 -39.87 -15.12 31.49
C CYS A 4 -39.38 -16.02 30.35
N PHE A 5 -40.24 -16.89 29.81
CA PHE A 5 -39.89 -17.73 28.67
C PHE A 5 -39.59 -16.89 27.42
N VAL A 6 -40.42 -15.90 27.11
CA VAL A 6 -40.21 -15.01 25.95
C VAL A 6 -38.90 -14.23 26.07
N VAL A 7 -38.57 -13.74 27.26
CA VAL A 7 -37.30 -13.03 27.51
C VAL A 7 -36.10 -13.94 27.32
N LEU A 8 -36.16 -15.21 27.76
CA LEU A 8 -35.07 -16.17 27.57
C LEU A 8 -34.84 -16.48 26.08
N TYR A 9 -35.91 -16.70 25.31
CA TYR A 9 -35.80 -16.92 23.86
C TYR A 9 -35.19 -15.70 23.15
N LYS A 10 -35.71 -14.50 23.42
CA LYS A 10 -35.18 -13.24 22.87
C LYS A 10 -33.71 -13.01 23.27
N SER A 11 -33.33 -13.35 24.49
CA SER A 11 -31.94 -13.15 24.97
C SER A 11 -30.93 -14.01 24.20
N THR A 12 -31.31 -15.21 23.79
CA THR A 12 -30.43 -16.07 22.96
C THR A 12 -30.25 -15.52 21.56
N GLU A 13 -31.33 -15.02 20.95
CA GLU A 13 -31.34 -14.40 19.62
C GLU A 13 -30.46 -13.14 19.60
N LEU A 14 -30.66 -12.22 20.57
CA LEU A 14 -29.87 -11.01 20.69
C LEU A 14 -28.38 -11.30 20.89
N LYS A 15 -28.05 -12.32 21.70
CA LYS A 15 -26.65 -12.70 21.95
C LYS A 15 -25.98 -13.25 20.70
N SER A 16 -26.71 -14.02 19.89
CA SER A 16 -26.23 -14.52 18.60
C SER A 16 -25.98 -13.37 17.61
N GLU A 17 -26.93 -12.45 17.48
CA GLU A 17 -26.80 -11.30 16.58
C GLU A 17 -25.68 -10.36 17.00
N ALA A 18 -25.51 -10.13 18.31
CA ALA A 18 -24.38 -9.37 18.84
C ALA A 18 -23.04 -10.02 18.50
N ASN A 19 -22.93 -11.34 18.62
CA ASN A 19 -21.69 -12.05 18.32
C ASN A 19 -21.36 -12.01 16.81
N ALA A 20 -22.38 -12.14 15.95
CA ALA A 20 -22.21 -11.98 14.50
C ALA A 20 -21.75 -10.56 14.12
N LYS A 21 -22.29 -9.53 14.78
CA LYS A 21 -21.85 -8.14 14.58
C LYS A 21 -20.40 -7.92 15.05
N VAL A 22 -19.99 -8.54 16.14
CA VAL A 22 -18.60 -8.48 16.63
C VAL A 22 -17.65 -9.14 15.65
N GLN A 23 -17.97 -10.33 15.14
CA GLN A 23 -17.16 -11.02 14.14
C GLN A 23 -17.03 -10.19 12.86
N LYS A 24 -18.14 -9.68 12.34
CA LYS A 24 -18.14 -8.83 11.14
C LYS A 24 -17.35 -7.54 11.33
N LYS A 25 -17.38 -6.96 12.53
CA LYS A 25 -16.57 -5.79 12.86
C LYS A 25 -15.08 -6.13 12.85
N ALA A 26 -14.69 -7.25 13.47
CA ALA A 26 -13.30 -7.69 13.48
C ALA A 26 -12.76 -7.99 12.07
N GLU A 27 -13.57 -8.64 11.22
CA GLU A 27 -13.24 -8.86 9.81
C GLU A 27 -13.03 -7.53 9.08
N LEU A 28 -13.97 -6.59 9.21
CA LEU A 28 -13.86 -5.28 8.55
C LEU A 28 -12.65 -4.47 9.06
N GLU A 29 -12.35 -4.50 10.35
CA GLU A 29 -11.16 -3.87 10.91
C GLU A 29 -9.87 -4.48 10.37
N GLN A 30 -9.83 -5.80 10.20
CA GLN A 30 -8.70 -6.48 9.57
C GLN A 30 -8.52 -6.05 8.11
N LEU A 31 -9.60 -6.01 7.31
CA LEU A 31 -9.53 -5.54 5.92
C LEU A 31 -9.04 -4.08 5.84
N ILE A 32 -9.49 -3.22 6.75
CA ILE A 32 -9.04 -1.81 6.81
C ILE A 32 -7.55 -1.73 7.15
N SER A 33 -7.08 -2.56 8.09
CA SER A 33 -5.65 -2.59 8.44
C SER A 33 -4.80 -3.03 7.26
N ASP A 34 -5.17 -4.12 6.60
CA ASP A 34 -4.45 -4.67 5.45
C ASP A 34 -4.40 -3.65 4.30
N GLU A 35 -5.50 -2.97 4.01
CA GLU A 35 -5.54 -1.97 2.93
C GLU A 35 -4.74 -0.70 3.28
N ASN A 36 -4.73 -0.29 4.55
CA ASN A 36 -3.89 0.82 5.02
C ASN A 36 -2.40 0.49 4.90
N ASP A 37 -2.00 -0.72 5.25
CA ASP A 37 -0.60 -1.14 5.14
C ASP A 37 -0.16 -1.26 3.68
N ARG A 38 -1.03 -1.76 2.79
CA ARG A 38 -0.80 -1.70 1.33
C ARG A 38 -0.69 -0.27 0.81
N THR A 39 -1.50 0.65 1.33
CA THR A 39 -1.44 2.07 0.95
C THR A 39 -0.11 2.69 1.35
N LYS A 40 0.37 2.43 2.57
CA LYS A 40 1.69 2.89 3.04
C LYS A 40 2.82 2.36 2.17
N GLU A 41 2.79 1.08 1.82
CA GLU A 41 3.81 0.47 0.93
C GLU A 41 3.83 1.17 -0.44
N ILE A 42 2.65 1.48 -0.98
CA ILE A 42 2.52 2.23 -2.24
C ILE A 42 3.03 3.67 -2.10
N GLU A 43 2.75 4.34 -0.98
CA GLU A 43 3.26 5.69 -0.70
C GLU A 43 4.78 5.73 -0.54
N GLU A 44 5.37 4.77 0.18
CA GLU A 44 6.83 4.62 0.28
C GLU A 44 7.46 4.36 -1.09
N ARG A 45 6.85 3.49 -1.90
CA ARG A 45 7.24 3.25 -3.30
C ARG A 45 6.99 4.44 -4.21
N LYS A 46 6.14 5.41 -3.86
CA LYS A 46 5.91 6.67 -4.61
C LYS A 46 6.81 7.82 -4.16
N LEU A 47 7.20 7.86 -2.88
CA LEU A 47 8.17 8.82 -2.38
C LEU A 47 9.55 8.61 -3.04
N TYR A 48 9.92 7.37 -3.36
CA TYR A 48 11.19 7.03 -3.98
C TYR A 48 11.37 7.48 -5.46
N PRO A 49 10.40 7.33 -6.38
CA PRO A 49 10.52 7.77 -7.78
C PRO A 49 10.32 9.27 -7.99
N GLY A 50 10.03 10.05 -6.94
CA GLY A 50 9.68 11.46 -7.03
C GLY A 50 10.84 12.45 -6.83
N THR A 51 12.06 12.00 -6.57
CA THR A 51 13.20 12.93 -6.55
C THR A 51 13.65 13.20 -7.98
N LYS A 52 13.84 14.49 -8.33
CA LYS A 52 14.33 14.93 -9.65
C LYS A 52 15.50 14.08 -10.17
N LYS A 53 16.34 13.62 -9.24
CA LYS A 53 17.49 12.75 -9.47
C LYS A 53 17.17 11.39 -10.11
N TYR A 54 16.10 10.70 -9.69
CA TYR A 54 15.73 9.42 -10.29
C TYR A 54 15.21 9.59 -11.73
N ILE A 55 14.41 10.62 -11.98
CA ILE A 55 13.92 10.96 -13.32
C ILE A 55 15.10 11.33 -14.23
N GLU A 56 16.04 12.10 -13.70
CA GLU A 56 17.27 12.49 -14.37
C GLU A 56 18.17 11.28 -14.70
N ASP A 57 18.37 10.36 -13.75
CA ASP A 57 19.16 9.14 -13.95
C ASP A 57 18.51 8.20 -14.99
N VAL A 58 17.19 8.08 -14.99
CA VAL A 58 16.45 7.30 -16.00
C VAL A 58 16.50 7.99 -17.38
N ALA A 59 16.37 9.31 -17.44
CA ALA A 59 16.49 10.06 -18.70
C ALA A 59 17.91 9.99 -19.28
N ARG A 60 18.94 10.06 -18.45
CA ARG A 60 20.35 9.89 -18.85
C ARG A 60 20.61 8.46 -19.35
N SER A 61 20.15 7.44 -18.61
CA SER A 61 20.44 6.03 -18.94
C SER A 61 19.63 5.47 -20.10
N GLN A 62 18.34 5.81 -20.21
CA GLN A 62 17.45 5.25 -21.23
C GLN A 62 17.35 6.13 -22.49
N LEU A 63 17.39 7.45 -22.32
CA LEU A 63 17.21 8.39 -23.44
C LEU A 63 18.52 9.09 -23.83
N GLY A 64 19.62 8.87 -23.11
CA GLY A 64 20.90 9.54 -23.36
C GLY A 64 20.84 11.06 -23.21
N LEU A 65 19.81 11.58 -22.53
CA LEU A 65 19.58 13.01 -22.39
C LEU A 65 20.57 13.58 -21.38
N VAL A 66 21.35 14.56 -21.82
CA VAL A 66 22.26 15.35 -21.00
C VAL A 66 21.89 16.82 -21.06
N TYR A 67 22.22 17.58 -20.01
CA TYR A 67 21.97 19.02 -20.06
C TYR A 67 22.90 19.68 -21.10
N PRO A 68 22.45 20.77 -21.76
CA PRO A 68 23.24 21.47 -22.78
C PRO A 68 24.61 21.94 -22.29
N ASP A 69 24.75 22.17 -20.98
CA ASP A 69 25.93 22.73 -20.33
C ASP A 69 26.86 21.66 -19.72
N GLU A 70 26.58 20.36 -19.92
CA GLU A 70 27.35 19.26 -19.35
C GLU A 70 28.30 18.61 -20.38
N ILE A 71 29.55 18.40 -19.99
CA ILE A 71 30.58 17.74 -20.80
C ILE A 71 30.72 16.30 -20.32
N ILE A 72 30.35 15.33 -21.17
CA ILE A 72 30.56 13.90 -20.90
C ILE A 72 32.02 13.55 -21.24
N PHE A 73 32.76 13.05 -20.25
CA PHE A 73 34.05 12.39 -20.49
C PHE A 73 33.81 10.89 -20.61
N GLU A 74 33.61 10.40 -21.84
CA GLU A 74 33.71 8.97 -22.09
C GLU A 74 35.20 8.60 -22.15
N PRO A 75 35.69 7.66 -21.31
CA PRO A 75 37.04 7.17 -21.45
C PRO A 75 37.13 6.47 -22.81
N GLU A 76 38.09 6.90 -23.62
CA GLU A 76 38.34 6.34 -24.94
C GLU A 76 38.53 4.83 -24.76
N LYS A 77 37.59 4.05 -25.29
CA LYS A 77 37.73 2.59 -25.32
C LYS A 77 38.98 2.33 -26.15
N GLU A 78 40.07 1.94 -25.48
CA GLU A 78 41.20 1.31 -26.15
C GLU A 78 40.63 0.14 -26.95
N ASN A 79 40.45 0.37 -28.26
CA ASN A 79 40.27 -0.68 -29.23
C ASN A 79 41.59 -1.46 -29.26
N LYS A 80 41.76 -2.37 -28.30
CA LYS A 80 42.75 -3.44 -28.41
C LYS A 80 42.29 -4.35 -29.54
N LYS A 81 42.91 -4.10 -30.70
CA LYS A 81 43.04 -5.05 -31.82
C LYS A 81 43.37 -6.45 -31.33
#